data_AF-A0A943Y6N2-F1
#
_entry.id   AF-A0A943Y6N2-F1
#
_cell.length_a   1.000
_cell.length_b   1.000
_cell.length_c   1.000
_cell.angle_alpha   90.00
_cell.angle_beta   90.00
_cell.angle_gamma   90.00
#
_symmetry.space_group_name_H-M   'P 1'
#
loop_
_entity.id
_entity.type
_entity.pdbx_description
1 polymer ?
#
loop_
_entity_poly.entity_id
_entity_poly.type
_entity_poly.pdbx_seq_one_letter_code
_entity_poly.pdbx_strand_id
1 'polypeptide(L)'
;MDLKPIGCDKTQGDDACEIAVNKDGTKVYLHVMSDKENMYEYSVENNTFVKKKYALDENNLYKGIINDSGSEANFTTSTGKENSYYIVNEYNNPLGELGYIRYDPDADYNLVFSLFVTDDLKNATYFNRSDIYDIVRAEINYDGKHYVCEDKKVLADIQTGYANAEKGYGMSACPFTYVMYLTREDGTVGMVIPAMDSCRACIMGDGWYEQNNSISMSIYDMIEKGLFQVQ
;
A
#
# COMPACT_ATOMS: atom_id res chain seq x y z
N MET A 1 1.85 1.31 -7.05
CA MET A 1 2.58 1.62 -8.31
C MET A 1 1.59 1.48 -9.45
N ASP A 2 1.37 2.53 -10.25
CA ASP A 2 0.37 2.50 -11.34
C ASP A 2 0.74 1.53 -12.48
N LEU A 3 -0.20 0.65 -12.81
CA LEU A 3 -0.12 -0.39 -13.84
C LEU A 3 -0.94 -0.04 -15.09
N LYS A 4 -1.77 1.01 -15.07
CA LYS A 4 -2.54 1.47 -16.23
C LYS A 4 -1.64 1.73 -17.46
N PRO A 5 -0.43 2.34 -17.33
CA PRO A 5 0.43 2.60 -18.49
C PRO A 5 0.91 1.33 -19.23
N ILE A 6 0.94 0.18 -18.55
CA ILE A 6 1.35 -1.10 -19.13
C ILE A 6 0.17 -2.02 -19.43
N GLY A 7 -1.07 -1.56 -19.23
CA GLY A 7 -2.30 -2.30 -19.49
C GLY A 7 -2.57 -3.45 -18.53
N CYS A 8 -1.88 -3.48 -17.39
CA CYS A 8 -2.00 -4.52 -16.36
C CYS A 8 -2.87 -4.02 -15.18
N ASP A 9 -3.83 -3.15 -15.46
CA ASP A 9 -4.70 -2.61 -14.43
C ASP A 9 -5.88 -3.53 -14.08
N LYS A 10 -6.28 -4.41 -15.01
CA LYS A 10 -7.49 -5.23 -14.88
C LYS A 10 -7.25 -6.52 -14.11
N THR A 11 -8.23 -6.93 -13.29
CA THR A 11 -8.19 -8.20 -12.54
C THR A 11 -9.11 -9.28 -13.12
N GLN A 12 -9.95 -8.96 -14.12
CA GLN A 12 -10.93 -9.89 -14.69
C GLN A 12 -11.12 -9.68 -16.20
N GLY A 13 -11.61 -10.72 -16.87
CA GLY A 13 -11.88 -10.75 -18.31
C GLY A 13 -10.65 -11.09 -19.15
N ASP A 14 -10.76 -10.95 -20.48
CA ASP A 14 -9.71 -11.33 -21.43
C ASP A 14 -8.42 -10.50 -21.25
N ASP A 15 -8.52 -9.31 -20.67
CA ASP A 15 -7.40 -8.43 -20.38
C ASP A 15 -6.98 -8.47 -18.91
N ALA A 16 -7.43 -9.48 -18.13
CA ALA A 16 -6.96 -9.65 -16.77
C ALA A 16 -5.43 -9.75 -16.72
N CYS A 17 -4.83 -9.19 -15.69
CA CYS A 17 -3.40 -9.30 -15.46
C CYS A 17 -3.08 -10.40 -14.46
N GLU A 18 -2.25 -11.34 -14.90
CA GLU A 18 -1.71 -12.40 -14.07
C GLU A 18 -0.39 -11.96 -13.43
N ILE A 19 -0.25 -12.30 -12.14
CA ILE A 19 0.96 -12.06 -11.36
C ILE A 19 1.70 -13.37 -11.13
N ALA A 20 2.99 -13.37 -11.44
CA ALA A 20 3.93 -14.40 -10.98
C ALA A 20 5.13 -13.75 -10.29
N VAL A 21 5.80 -14.49 -9.41
CA VAL A 21 6.90 -13.96 -8.60
C VAL A 21 8.04 -14.96 -8.62
N ASN A 22 9.28 -14.48 -8.70
CA ASN A 22 10.43 -15.38 -8.58
C ASN A 22 10.62 -15.87 -7.13
N LYS A 23 11.39 -16.94 -6.94
CA LYS A 23 11.56 -17.62 -5.64
C LYS A 23 11.98 -16.72 -4.46
N ASP A 24 12.75 -15.67 -4.72
CA ASP A 24 13.24 -14.75 -3.69
C ASP A 24 12.39 -13.48 -3.52
N GLY A 25 11.34 -13.31 -4.33
CA GLY A 25 10.45 -12.16 -4.27
C GLY A 25 11.04 -10.85 -4.80
N THR A 26 12.22 -10.85 -5.43
CA THR A 26 12.87 -9.64 -5.95
C THR A 26 12.36 -9.21 -7.33
N LYS A 27 11.67 -10.12 -8.02
CA LYS A 27 11.07 -9.90 -9.34
C LYS A 27 9.61 -10.30 -9.37
N VAL A 28 8.79 -9.40 -9.91
CA VAL A 28 7.38 -9.65 -10.20
C VAL A 28 7.19 -9.68 -11.71
N TYR A 29 6.49 -10.68 -12.20
CA TYR A 29 6.13 -10.83 -13.59
C TYR A 29 4.65 -10.51 -13.74
N LEU A 30 4.34 -9.64 -14.69
CA LEU A 30 3.00 -9.19 -14.99
C LEU A 30 2.68 -9.55 -16.43
N HIS A 31 1.57 -10.27 -16.63
CA HIS A 31 1.15 -10.71 -17.95
C HIS A 31 -0.33 -10.40 -18.17
N VAL A 32 -0.63 -9.61 -19.20
CA VAL A 32 -2.01 -9.38 -19.64
C VAL A 32 -2.45 -10.61 -20.44
N MET A 33 -3.50 -11.30 -20.01
CA MET A 33 -3.93 -12.59 -20.58
C MET A 33 -4.19 -12.54 -22.10
N SER A 34 -4.61 -11.39 -22.64
CA SER A 34 -4.84 -11.19 -24.07
C SER A 34 -3.54 -11.00 -24.87
N ASP A 35 -2.43 -10.56 -24.27
CA ASP A 35 -1.13 -10.39 -24.94
C ASP A 35 -0.39 -11.72 -25.01
N LYS A 36 -0.50 -12.42 -26.14
CA LYS A 36 0.12 -13.75 -26.31
C LYS A 36 1.64 -13.71 -26.51
N GLU A 37 2.25 -12.53 -26.69
CA GLU A 37 3.65 -12.41 -27.07
C GLU A 37 4.52 -11.82 -25.96
N ASN A 38 3.96 -11.01 -25.07
CA ASN A 38 4.75 -10.21 -24.13
C ASN A 38 4.32 -10.36 -22.67
N MET A 39 5.25 -9.96 -21.80
CA MET A 39 5.05 -9.77 -20.37
C MET A 39 5.89 -8.58 -19.91
N TYR A 40 5.66 -8.13 -18.70
CA TYR A 40 6.52 -7.17 -18.00
C TYR A 40 7.23 -7.86 -16.84
N GLU A 41 8.54 -7.66 -16.73
CA GLU A 41 9.31 -7.97 -15.53
C GLU A 41 9.49 -6.68 -14.74
N TYR A 42 9.02 -6.66 -13.50
CA TYR A 42 9.25 -5.63 -12.51
C TYR A 42 10.42 -6.03 -11.61
N SER A 43 11.39 -5.15 -11.45
CA SER A 43 12.42 -5.26 -10.42
C SER A 43 11.98 -4.48 -9.18
N VAL A 44 11.79 -5.18 -8.06
CA VAL A 44 11.35 -4.58 -6.79
C VAL A 44 12.43 -3.64 -6.24
N GLU A 45 13.69 -4.05 -6.29
CA GLU A 45 14.83 -3.27 -5.82
C GLU A 45 15.03 -1.98 -6.65
N ASN A 46 15.01 -2.11 -7.98
CA ASN A 46 15.35 -1.00 -8.88
C ASN A 46 14.14 -0.16 -9.27
N ASN A 47 12.92 -0.60 -8.95
CA ASN A 47 11.67 0.03 -9.34
C ASN A 47 11.58 0.28 -10.86
N THR A 48 11.84 -0.75 -11.66
CA THR A 48 11.81 -0.64 -13.12
C THR A 48 11.01 -1.76 -13.75
N PHE A 49 10.22 -1.41 -14.77
CA PHE A 49 9.61 -2.37 -15.68
C PHE A 49 10.45 -2.57 -16.93
N VAL A 50 10.56 -3.83 -17.35
CA VAL A 50 11.13 -4.19 -18.65
C VAL A 50 10.10 -5.04 -19.39
N LYS A 51 9.65 -4.56 -20.55
CA LYS A 51 8.85 -5.38 -21.46
C LYS A 51 9.72 -6.48 -22.04
N LYS A 52 9.26 -7.73 -21.95
CA LYS A 52 9.94 -8.92 -22.46
C LYS A 52 8.97 -9.76 -23.27
N LYS A 53 9.51 -10.67 -24.09
CA LYS A 53 8.70 -11.76 -24.63
C LYS A 53 8.16 -12.61 -23.50
N TYR A 54 6.95 -13.13 -23.65
CA TYR A 54 6.34 -14.04 -22.70
C TYR A 54 7.18 -15.31 -22.60
N ALA A 55 7.85 -15.48 -21.46
CA ALA A 55 8.71 -16.62 -21.17
C ALA A 55 8.97 -16.67 -19.66
N LEU A 56 8.19 -17.48 -18.95
CA LEU A 56 8.39 -17.74 -17.53
C LEU A 56 9.30 -18.96 -17.35
N ASP A 57 10.30 -18.83 -16.46
CA ASP A 57 11.08 -19.98 -15.99
C ASP A 57 10.38 -20.60 -14.78
N GLU A 58 9.56 -21.62 -15.05
CA GLU A 58 8.80 -22.39 -14.05
C GLU A 58 9.68 -22.99 -12.92
N ASN A 59 11.00 -23.13 -13.15
CA ASN A 59 11.92 -23.58 -12.12
C ASN A 59 12.38 -22.47 -11.18
N ASN A 60 12.22 -21.20 -11.58
CA ASN A 60 12.59 -20.03 -10.81
C ASN A 60 11.38 -19.27 -10.22
N LEU A 61 10.15 -19.69 -10.54
CA LEU A 61 8.95 -19.15 -9.93
C LEU A 61 8.74 -19.67 -8.50
N TYR A 62 8.17 -18.81 -7.67
CA TYR A 62 7.58 -19.23 -6.39
C TYR A 62 6.30 -20.03 -6.67
N LYS A 63 6.13 -21.17 -5.98
CA LYS A 63 5.07 -22.16 -6.26
C LYS A 63 4.02 -22.28 -5.15
N GLY A 64 3.96 -21.32 -4.24
CA GLY A 64 2.94 -21.32 -3.19
C GLY A 64 1.59 -20.82 -3.69
N ILE A 65 0.77 -20.34 -2.78
CA ILE A 65 -0.65 -20.06 -3.04
C ILE A 65 -0.77 -18.84 -3.95
N ILE A 66 -1.34 -19.04 -5.14
CA ILE A 66 -1.87 -17.96 -5.99
C ILE A 66 -3.37 -17.97 -5.74
N ASN A 67 -3.98 -16.80 -5.54
CA ASN A 67 -5.44 -16.75 -5.39
C ASN A 67 -6.13 -17.20 -6.71
N ASP A 68 -7.37 -17.68 -6.64
CA ASP A 68 -8.07 -18.21 -7.84
C ASP A 68 -8.23 -17.18 -8.97
N SER A 69 -8.02 -15.90 -8.69
CA SER A 69 -8.08 -14.81 -9.68
C SER A 69 -6.73 -14.46 -10.33
N GLY A 70 -5.61 -15.06 -9.91
CA GLY A 70 -4.27 -14.74 -10.43
C GLY A 70 -3.77 -13.33 -10.09
N SER A 71 -4.51 -12.60 -9.25
CA SER A 71 -4.26 -11.19 -8.89
C SER A 71 -3.44 -11.03 -7.60
N GLU A 72 -3.03 -12.14 -7.00
CA GLU A 72 -2.18 -12.19 -5.81
C GLU A 72 -1.24 -13.39 -5.86
N ALA A 73 0.02 -13.14 -5.59
CA ALA A 73 1.06 -14.15 -5.46
C ALA A 73 1.66 -14.10 -4.06
N ASN A 74 1.30 -15.10 -3.23
CA ASN A 74 1.87 -15.27 -1.90
C ASN A 74 3.30 -15.79 -2.00
N PHE A 75 4.18 -15.36 -1.09
CA PHE A 75 5.53 -15.89 -0.94
C PHE A 75 6.07 -15.80 0.48
N THR A 76 7.06 -16.64 0.79
CA THR A 76 7.70 -16.67 2.11
C THR A 76 9.08 -16.05 2.02
N THR A 77 9.36 -15.07 2.88
CA THR A 77 10.71 -14.47 2.97
C THR A 77 11.68 -15.41 3.69
N SER A 78 12.98 -15.13 3.61
CA SER A 78 14.03 -15.89 4.32
C SER A 78 13.86 -15.93 5.85
N THR A 79 13.07 -15.00 6.42
CA THR A 79 12.74 -14.95 7.85
C THR A 79 11.49 -15.76 8.22
N GLY A 80 10.87 -16.44 7.26
CA GLY A 80 9.67 -17.26 7.49
C GLY A 80 8.36 -16.48 7.48
N LYS A 81 8.37 -15.16 7.25
CA LYS A 81 7.16 -14.35 7.15
C LYS A 81 6.48 -14.54 5.79
N GLU A 82 5.17 -14.78 5.81
CA GLU A 82 4.31 -14.76 4.61
C GLU A 82 4.07 -13.32 4.16
N ASN A 83 4.21 -13.09 2.86
CA ASN A 83 3.97 -11.81 2.20
C ASN A 83 3.29 -12.08 0.85
N SER A 84 2.67 -11.09 0.24
CA SER A 84 2.15 -11.23 -1.12
C SER A 84 2.40 -9.97 -1.94
N TYR A 85 2.58 -10.17 -3.25
CA TYR A 85 2.37 -9.10 -4.22
C TYR A 85 0.97 -9.25 -4.78
N TYR A 86 0.25 -8.15 -4.91
CA TYR A 86 -1.14 -8.19 -5.32
C TYR A 86 -1.53 -6.93 -6.10
N ILE A 87 -2.57 -7.04 -6.93
CA ILE A 87 -3.18 -5.88 -7.56
C ILE A 87 -4.19 -5.28 -6.58
N VAL A 88 -3.93 -4.05 -6.15
CA VAL A 88 -4.79 -3.31 -5.23
C VAL A 88 -6.12 -3.03 -5.93
N ASN A 89 -7.21 -3.47 -5.29
CA ASN A 89 -8.58 -3.24 -5.74
C ASN A 89 -9.23 -2.19 -4.84
N GLU A 90 -9.60 -1.04 -5.39
CA GLU A 90 -10.49 -0.12 -4.69
C GLU A 90 -11.89 -0.74 -4.58
N TYR A 91 -12.57 -0.44 -3.48
CA TYR A 91 -13.79 -1.12 -3.04
C TYR A 91 -14.99 -1.05 -4.01
N ASN A 92 -14.87 -0.53 -5.25
CA ASN A 92 -15.84 -0.65 -6.35
C ASN A 92 -15.32 -0.29 -7.79
N ASN A 93 -14.08 -0.64 -8.18
CA ASN A 93 -13.40 -0.38 -9.49
C ASN A 93 -13.01 1.10 -9.77
N PRO A 94 -11.80 1.42 -10.30
CA PRO A 94 -10.81 0.58 -11.01
C PRO A 94 -9.50 0.37 -10.20
N LEU A 95 -8.94 -0.84 -10.11
CA LEU A 95 -8.06 -1.45 -11.12
C LEU A 95 -6.80 -0.62 -11.38
N GLY A 96 -5.68 -1.05 -10.78
CA GLY A 96 -4.39 -0.91 -11.43
C GLY A 96 -3.20 -0.45 -10.61
N GLU A 97 -3.09 -0.82 -9.34
CA GLU A 97 -1.82 -0.68 -8.65
C GLU A 97 -1.22 -1.99 -8.19
N LEU A 98 0.09 -2.17 -8.37
CA LEU A 98 0.81 -3.23 -7.70
C LEU A 98 1.11 -2.80 -6.25
N GLY A 99 0.69 -3.63 -5.30
CA GLY A 99 0.89 -3.48 -3.87
C GLY A 99 1.64 -4.66 -3.25
N TYR A 100 2.05 -4.47 -2.00
CA TYR A 100 2.71 -5.48 -1.18
C TYR A 100 1.94 -5.69 0.12
N ILE A 101 1.60 -6.93 0.44
CA ILE A 101 1.02 -7.29 1.73
C ILE A 101 2.07 -8.01 2.56
N ARG A 102 2.15 -7.66 3.83
CA ARG A 102 2.76 -8.50 4.86
C ARG A 102 1.66 -9.11 5.70
N TYR A 103 1.64 -10.43 5.77
CA TYR A 103 0.81 -11.16 6.73
C TYR A 103 1.51 -11.11 8.08
N ASP A 104 0.78 -10.65 9.08
CA ASP A 104 1.20 -10.72 10.47
C ASP A 104 0.26 -11.67 11.21
N PRO A 105 0.70 -12.89 11.57
CA PRO A 105 -0.15 -13.87 12.23
C PRO A 105 -0.59 -13.43 13.63
N ASP A 106 0.09 -12.43 14.20
CA ASP A 106 -0.23 -11.86 15.51
C ASP A 106 -1.11 -10.59 15.38
N ALA A 107 -1.41 -10.13 14.16
CA ALA A 107 -2.29 -8.99 13.91
C ALA A 107 -3.65 -9.43 13.34
N ASP A 108 -4.71 -8.74 13.76
CA ASP A 108 -6.07 -8.95 13.25
C ASP A 108 -6.30 -8.35 11.84
N TYR A 109 -5.24 -7.90 11.16
CA TYR A 109 -5.30 -7.26 9.85
C TYR A 109 -4.02 -7.47 9.05
N ASN A 110 -4.15 -7.47 7.72
CA ASN A 110 -3.02 -7.49 6.81
C ASN A 110 -2.49 -6.08 6.60
N LEU A 111 -1.16 -5.92 6.64
CA LEU A 111 -0.52 -4.63 6.38
C LEU A 111 -0.23 -4.50 4.89
N VAL A 112 -0.84 -3.49 4.28
CA VAL A 112 -0.59 -3.12 2.89
C VAL A 112 0.46 -2.03 2.83
N PHE A 113 1.42 -2.19 1.93
CA PHE A 113 2.45 -1.21 1.63
C PHE A 113 2.43 -0.83 0.15
N SER A 114 2.67 0.45 -0.11
CA SER A 114 3.04 0.91 -1.43
C SER A 114 4.37 0.26 -1.84
N LEU A 115 4.40 -0.38 -3.01
CA LEU A 115 5.64 -0.97 -3.54
C LEU A 115 6.72 0.05 -3.87
N PHE A 116 6.31 1.28 -4.10
CA PHE A 116 7.20 2.38 -4.32
C PHE A 116 7.10 3.38 -3.18
N VAL A 117 8.26 3.66 -2.61
CA VAL A 117 8.53 4.76 -1.71
C VAL A 117 9.85 5.37 -2.14
N THR A 118 9.92 6.69 -2.12
CA THR A 118 11.15 7.44 -2.33
C THR A 118 12.18 7.06 -1.26
N ASP A 119 13.48 7.19 -1.56
CA ASP A 119 14.56 6.68 -0.71
C ASP A 119 14.52 7.24 0.73
N ASP A 120 14.04 8.47 0.88
CA ASP A 120 13.82 9.16 2.15
C ASP A 120 12.69 8.53 3.00
N LEU A 121 11.73 7.84 2.38
CA LEU A 121 10.62 7.17 3.05
C LEU A 121 10.88 5.68 3.33
N LYS A 122 11.89 5.07 2.67
CA LYS A 122 12.18 3.62 2.77
C LYS A 122 12.51 3.14 4.19
N ASN A 123 13.06 4.02 5.02
CA ASN A 123 13.45 3.69 6.40
C ASN A 123 12.40 4.10 7.43
N ALA A 124 11.23 4.58 7.00
CA ALA A 124 10.16 4.93 7.91
C ALA A 124 9.75 3.71 8.74
N THR A 125 9.51 3.94 10.05
CA THR A 125 8.98 2.93 10.96
C THR A 125 7.55 3.28 11.32
N TYR A 126 6.76 2.29 11.73
CA TYR A 126 5.43 2.60 12.26
C TYR A 126 5.53 3.54 13.46
N PHE A 127 4.77 4.61 13.41
CA PHE A 127 4.56 5.46 14.56
C PHE A 127 3.53 4.84 15.49
N ASN A 128 3.79 4.90 16.79
CA ASN A 128 2.76 4.75 17.82
C ASN A 128 2.09 6.11 18.07
N ARG A 129 1.02 6.16 18.85
CA ARG A 129 0.39 7.46 19.19
C ARG A 129 1.35 8.46 19.83
N SER A 130 2.27 7.98 20.68
CA SER A 130 3.30 8.81 21.33
C SER A 130 4.32 9.39 20.35
N ASP A 131 4.37 8.86 19.14
CA ASP A 131 5.28 9.27 18.08
C ASP A 131 4.69 10.39 17.20
N ILE A 132 3.44 10.80 17.43
CA ILE A 132 2.73 11.76 16.56
C ILE A 132 2.72 13.13 17.23
N TYR A 133 3.78 13.89 16.99
CA TYR A 133 3.98 15.27 17.45
C TYR A 133 4.94 15.99 16.51
N ASP A 134 4.89 17.32 16.52
CA ASP A 134 5.68 18.22 15.68
C ASP A 134 5.76 17.81 14.18
N ILE A 135 4.64 17.31 13.64
CA ILE A 135 4.49 16.92 12.24
C ILE A 135 4.51 18.17 11.36
N VAL A 136 5.43 18.19 10.40
CA VAL A 136 5.63 19.30 9.45
C VAL A 136 5.25 18.93 8.02
N ARG A 137 5.05 17.64 7.73
CA ARG A 137 4.70 17.14 6.40
C ARG A 137 3.95 15.80 6.50
N ALA A 138 2.95 15.63 5.66
CA ALA A 138 2.25 14.37 5.49
C ALA A 138 2.18 14.00 4.00
N GLU A 139 2.44 12.73 3.67
CA GLU A 139 2.58 12.26 2.28
C GLU A 139 1.85 10.94 2.07
N ILE A 140 1.15 10.80 0.95
CA ILE A 140 0.42 9.59 0.58
C ILE A 140 0.60 9.33 -0.92
N ASN A 141 0.95 8.10 -1.29
CA ASN A 141 0.84 7.64 -2.67
C ASN A 141 -0.55 7.01 -2.87
N TYR A 142 -1.35 7.56 -3.77
CA TYR A 142 -2.75 7.17 -3.99
C TYR A 142 -3.14 7.34 -5.46
N ASP A 143 -3.76 6.32 -6.08
CA ASP A 143 -4.14 6.25 -7.50
C ASP A 143 -3.02 6.76 -8.44
N GLY A 144 -1.82 6.21 -8.26
CA GLY A 144 -0.64 6.53 -9.07
C GLY A 144 -0.06 7.93 -8.86
N LYS A 145 -0.61 8.73 -7.95
CA LYS A 145 -0.19 10.11 -7.67
C LYS A 145 0.44 10.22 -6.29
N HIS A 146 1.31 11.22 -6.16
CA HIS A 146 1.94 11.59 -4.90
C HIS A 146 1.25 12.83 -4.33
N TYR A 147 0.63 12.68 -3.17
CA TYR A 147 -0.07 13.75 -2.46
C TYR A 147 0.78 14.23 -1.28
N VAL A 148 0.89 15.55 -1.15
CA VAL A 148 1.67 16.18 -0.08
C VAL A 148 0.82 17.23 0.65
N CYS A 149 0.93 17.24 1.97
CA CYS A 149 0.35 18.25 2.83
C CYS A 149 1.42 18.88 3.73
N GLU A 150 1.53 20.21 3.65
CA GLU A 150 2.36 21.06 4.52
C GLU A 150 1.52 22.14 5.21
N ASP A 151 0.19 22.09 5.06
CA ASP A 151 -0.72 23.06 5.69
C ASP A 151 -0.75 22.83 7.21
N LYS A 152 -0.30 23.83 7.97
CA LYS A 152 -0.16 23.74 9.42
C LYS A 152 -1.47 23.39 10.14
N LYS A 153 -2.62 23.82 9.62
CA LYS A 153 -3.91 23.54 10.25
C LYS A 153 -4.29 22.09 10.00
N VAL A 154 -4.17 21.61 8.76
CA VAL A 154 -4.44 20.20 8.42
C VAL A 154 -3.52 19.27 9.19
N LEU A 155 -2.23 19.59 9.29
CA LEU A 155 -1.26 18.81 10.06
C LEU A 155 -1.59 18.81 11.56
N ALA A 156 -2.05 19.93 12.11
CA ALA A 156 -2.52 19.97 13.50
C ALA A 156 -3.75 19.09 13.73
N ASP A 157 -4.67 19.03 12.76
CA ASP A 157 -5.85 18.16 12.80
C ASP A 157 -5.45 16.68 12.71
N ILE A 158 -4.50 16.32 11.83
CA ILE A 158 -3.92 14.97 11.72
C ILE A 158 -3.29 14.55 13.05
N GLN A 159 -2.44 15.39 13.62
CA GLN A 159 -1.80 15.13 14.90
C GLN A 159 -2.83 14.92 16.01
N THR A 160 -3.78 15.83 16.11
CA THR A 160 -4.82 15.78 17.15
C THR A 160 -5.68 14.54 16.99
N GLY A 161 -6.05 14.19 15.75
CA GLY A 161 -6.84 13.01 15.44
C GLY A 161 -6.13 11.72 15.87
N TYR A 162 -4.89 11.51 15.43
CA TYR A 162 -4.17 10.27 15.70
C TYR A 162 -3.62 10.18 17.13
N ALA A 163 -3.06 11.25 17.69
CA ALA A 163 -2.52 11.23 19.05
C ALA A 163 -3.60 10.94 20.10
N ASN A 164 -4.84 11.39 19.86
CA ASN A 164 -5.98 11.15 20.75
C ASN A 164 -6.85 9.95 20.33
N ALA A 165 -6.45 9.20 19.30
CA ALA A 165 -7.22 8.04 18.88
C ALA A 165 -7.20 6.96 19.99
N GLU A 166 -8.33 6.28 20.15
CA GLU A 166 -8.51 5.21 21.13
C GLU A 166 -8.18 3.87 20.50
N LYS A 167 -7.52 3.00 21.26
CA LYS A 167 -7.13 1.68 20.75
C LYS A 167 -8.39 0.86 20.51
N GLY A 168 -8.53 0.35 19.30
CA GLY A 168 -9.61 -0.54 18.95
C GLY A 168 -9.42 -1.95 19.52
N TYR A 169 -10.51 -2.69 19.65
CA TYR A 169 -10.50 -4.08 20.13
C TYR A 169 -11.17 -5.00 19.11
N GLY A 170 -10.54 -6.14 18.83
CA GLY A 170 -10.99 -7.10 17.82
C GLY A 170 -10.72 -6.63 16.39
N MET A 171 -11.42 -7.21 15.42
CA MET A 171 -11.23 -6.88 14.01
C MET A 171 -11.90 -5.56 13.63
N SER A 172 -11.17 -4.68 12.95
CA SER A 172 -11.77 -3.50 12.30
C SER A 172 -12.48 -3.92 11.01
N ALA A 173 -13.66 -3.37 10.77
CA ALA A 173 -14.38 -3.53 9.50
C ALA A 173 -13.85 -2.58 8.39
N CYS A 174 -12.93 -1.67 8.73
CA CYS A 174 -12.46 -0.64 7.81
C CYS A 174 -11.36 -1.18 6.88
N PRO A 175 -11.38 -0.81 5.60
CA PRO A 175 -10.30 -1.14 4.68
C PRO A 175 -9.06 -0.26 4.96
N PHE A 176 -7.90 -0.91 5.13
CA PHE A 176 -6.60 -0.26 5.25
C PHE A 176 -5.74 -0.64 4.07
N THR A 177 -5.29 0.34 3.28
CA THR A 177 -4.65 0.06 1.99
C THR A 177 -3.46 0.96 1.71
N TYR A 178 -3.52 2.25 2.01
CA TYR A 178 -2.42 3.15 1.66
C TYR A 178 -1.69 3.64 2.90
N VAL A 179 -0.36 3.61 2.80
CA VAL A 179 0.52 4.12 3.82
C VAL A 179 0.58 5.64 3.72
N MET A 180 0.42 6.30 4.86
CA MET A 180 0.73 7.70 5.03
C MET A 180 2.06 7.85 5.75
N TYR A 181 2.92 8.68 5.20
CA TYR A 181 4.18 9.08 5.80
C TYR A 181 4.01 10.40 6.53
N LEU A 182 4.55 10.50 7.73
CA LEU A 182 4.53 11.69 8.57
C LEU A 182 5.97 12.08 8.91
N THR A 183 6.38 13.28 8.51
CA THR A 183 7.69 13.83 8.83
C THR A 183 7.58 14.78 10.00
N ARG A 184 8.39 14.56 11.04
CA ARG A 184 8.54 15.48 12.18
C ARG A 184 9.51 16.62 11.87
N GLU A 185 9.43 17.69 12.65
CA GLU A 185 10.36 18.81 12.59
C GLU A 185 11.83 18.39 12.80
N ASP A 186 12.07 17.32 13.58
CA ASP A 186 13.41 16.75 13.79
C ASP A 186 13.94 15.90 12.61
N GLY A 187 13.14 15.76 11.54
CA GLY A 187 13.47 14.98 10.35
C GLY A 187 13.13 13.49 10.44
N THR A 188 12.62 13.00 11.57
CA THR A 188 12.14 11.62 11.71
C THR A 188 10.93 11.40 10.81
N VAL A 189 10.96 10.33 10.03
CA VAL A 189 9.83 9.90 9.20
C VAL A 189 9.20 8.65 9.79
N GLY A 190 7.89 8.71 10.00
CA GLY A 190 7.09 7.57 10.44
C GLY A 190 5.98 7.23 9.47
N MET A 191 5.36 6.06 9.67
CA MET A 191 4.21 5.63 8.90
C MET A 191 3.00 5.28 9.76
N VAL A 192 1.82 5.59 9.22
CA VAL A 192 0.49 5.16 9.70
C VAL A 192 -0.35 4.70 8.50
N ILE A 193 -1.37 3.88 8.71
CA ILE A 193 -2.27 3.44 7.62
C ILE A 193 -3.69 3.93 7.92
N PRO A 194 -4.10 5.10 7.41
CA PRO A 194 -5.48 5.56 7.54
C PRO A 194 -6.45 4.61 6.84
N ALA A 195 -7.67 4.53 7.35
CA ALA A 195 -8.75 3.84 6.66
C ALA A 195 -9.15 4.59 5.37
N MET A 196 -9.67 3.84 4.40
CA MET A 196 -10.00 4.39 3.09
C MET A 196 -11.35 5.14 3.08
N ASP A 197 -12.42 4.51 3.55
CA ASP A 197 -13.81 4.92 3.29
C ASP A 197 -14.46 5.72 4.43
N SER A 198 -14.01 6.97 4.65
CA SER A 198 -14.54 7.88 5.70
C SER A 198 -14.53 7.30 7.13
N CYS A 199 -13.88 6.15 7.30
CA CYS A 199 -13.66 5.48 8.56
C CYS A 199 -12.71 6.32 9.41
N ARG A 200 -13.04 6.43 10.69
CA ARG A 200 -12.21 7.14 11.68
C ARG A 200 -11.04 6.29 12.16
N ALA A 201 -10.76 5.18 11.48
CA ALA A 201 -9.80 4.19 11.92
C ALA A 201 -8.44 4.41 11.25
N CYS A 202 -7.38 4.00 11.93
CA CYS A 202 -6.02 3.97 11.38
C CYS A 202 -5.21 2.85 12.03
N ILE A 203 -4.21 2.35 11.31
CA ILE A 203 -3.20 1.44 11.84
C ILE A 203 -1.97 2.22 12.28
N MET A 204 -1.47 1.89 13.47
CA MET A 204 -0.23 2.35 14.05
C MET A 204 0.62 1.15 14.49
N GLY A 205 1.81 1.40 15.02
CA GLY A 205 2.81 0.36 15.31
C GLY A 205 2.38 -0.76 16.23
N ASP A 206 1.37 -0.55 17.07
CA ASP A 206 0.92 -1.51 18.07
C ASP A 206 -0.57 -1.92 17.95
N GLY A 207 -1.22 -1.58 16.83
CA GLY A 207 -2.61 -1.96 16.58
C GLY A 207 -3.39 -0.95 15.75
N TRP A 208 -4.69 -1.18 15.63
CA TRP A 208 -5.61 -0.22 15.04
C TRP A 208 -6.23 0.69 16.11
N TYR A 209 -6.57 1.89 15.69
CA TYR A 209 -7.06 2.97 16.53
C TYR A 209 -8.23 3.69 15.87
N GLU A 210 -9.16 4.21 16.67
CA GLU A 210 -10.32 4.97 16.21
C GLU A 210 -10.27 6.41 16.75
N GLN A 211 -10.43 7.38 15.86
CA GLN A 211 -10.46 8.80 16.21
C GLN A 211 -11.82 9.15 16.81
N ASN A 212 -11.83 10.03 17.81
CA ASN A 212 -13.07 10.55 18.42
C ASN A 212 -13.97 11.25 17.41
N ASN A 213 -15.25 11.50 17.76
CA ASN A 213 -16.30 11.99 16.86
C ASN A 213 -16.09 13.34 16.14
N SER A 214 -15.01 14.09 16.43
CA SER A 214 -14.83 15.46 15.93
C SER A 214 -14.11 15.58 14.59
N ILE A 215 -13.19 14.67 14.25
CA ILE A 215 -12.35 14.75 13.03
C ILE A 215 -12.17 13.34 12.42
N SER A 216 -12.32 13.20 11.09
CA SER A 216 -12.04 11.96 10.36
C SER A 216 -10.87 12.20 9.41
N MET A 217 -9.75 11.54 9.67
CA MET A 217 -8.54 11.56 8.82
C MET A 217 -8.46 10.28 7.96
N SER A 218 -9.58 9.94 7.30
CA SER A 218 -9.59 8.88 6.28
C SER A 218 -8.95 9.39 4.99
N ILE A 219 -8.46 8.47 4.15
CA ILE A 219 -7.89 8.85 2.84
C ILE A 219 -8.90 9.64 2.01
N TYR A 220 -10.17 9.20 1.99
CA TYR A 220 -11.24 9.92 1.32
C TYR A 220 -11.40 11.35 1.86
N ASP A 221 -11.40 11.54 3.18
CA ASP A 221 -11.52 12.87 3.78
C ASP A 221 -10.32 13.77 3.50
N MET A 222 -9.13 13.19 3.38
CA MET A 222 -7.89 13.95 3.17
C MET A 222 -7.63 14.28 1.70
N ILE A 223 -7.89 13.35 0.80
CA ILE A 223 -7.59 13.49 -0.63
C ILE A 223 -8.81 13.97 -1.39
N GLU A 224 -9.93 13.25 -1.33
CA GLU A 224 -11.12 13.55 -2.14
C GLU A 224 -11.83 14.85 -1.71
N LYS A 225 -11.73 15.23 -0.43
CA LYS A 225 -12.21 16.55 0.04
C LYS A 225 -11.17 17.67 -0.08
N GLY A 226 -9.98 17.37 -0.62
CA GLY A 226 -8.97 18.37 -1.01
C GLY A 226 -8.13 18.97 0.12
N LEU A 227 -7.90 18.23 1.21
CA LEU A 227 -6.97 18.68 2.27
C LEU A 227 -5.50 18.56 1.82
N PHE A 228 -5.20 17.61 0.93
CA PHE A 228 -3.87 17.43 0.33
C PHE A 228 -3.81 18.07 -1.05
N GLN A 229 -2.63 18.57 -1.42
CA GLN A 229 -2.37 19.06 -2.78
C GLN A 229 -1.62 17.98 -3.57
N VAL A 230 -1.95 17.83 -4.86
CA VAL A 230 -1.20 16.98 -5.79
C VAL A 230 0.11 17.69 -6.12
N GLN A 231 1.25 16.97 -6.04
CA GLN A 231 2.54 17.44 -6.55
C GLN A 231 2.87 16.85 -7.92
#